data_AF-A0A2E8K9S4-F1
#
_entry.id   AF-A0A2E8K9S4-F1
#
_cell.length_a   1.000
_cell.length_b   1.000
_cell.length_c   1.000
_cell.angle_alpha   90.00
_cell.angle_beta   90.00
_cell.angle_gamma   90.00
#
_symmetry.space_group_name_H-M   'P 1'
#
loop_
_entity.id
_entity.type
_entity.pdbx_description
1 polymer ?
#
loop_
_entity_poly.entity_id
_entity_poly.type
_entity_poly.pdbx_seq_one_letter_code
_entity_poly.pdbx_strand_id
1 'polypeptide(L)'
;MYDRRYDGKVLTFEASGGLIKSSLVLQDRETDSYWPIMSGKSIHGELAGTSMKEMTVNRKMTWSDWVSMHPETLVLSVNSIEDQADTYSHYFSSKRGFRNSRAKDRRLKTKTPIFAFRLKGKPYAVPYYEIVGGKQFNIGNRVAYFYRSPDQGLHDSTLAYIADADAACLVEESIIKSGECAAPLTGFDTFWYNWSLNNASTALLD
;
A
#
# COMPACT_ATOMS: atom_id res chain seq x y z
N MET A 1 -2.83 -3.85 -0.83
CA MET A 1 -2.63 -5.32 -0.67
C MET A 1 -3.29 -6.05 -1.84
N TYR A 2 -3.03 -7.35 -2.07
CA TYR A 2 -3.65 -8.14 -3.14
C TYR A 2 -4.38 -9.36 -2.58
N ASP A 3 -5.49 -9.76 -3.22
CA ASP A 3 -6.22 -10.98 -2.91
C ASP A 3 -5.41 -12.19 -3.38
N ARG A 4 -5.29 -13.21 -2.53
CA ARG A 4 -4.59 -14.45 -2.86
C ARG A 4 -5.45 -15.43 -3.64
N ARG A 5 -6.71 -15.11 -3.90
CA ARG A 5 -7.62 -15.94 -4.69
C ARG A 5 -7.53 -15.61 -6.17
N TYR A 6 -7.41 -16.64 -6.99
CA TYR A 6 -7.45 -16.54 -8.43
C TYR A 6 -8.23 -17.72 -9.01
N ASP A 7 -9.23 -17.42 -9.85
CA ASP A 7 -10.08 -18.42 -10.51
C ASP A 7 -10.60 -19.55 -9.58
N GLY A 8 -11.13 -19.15 -8.41
CA GLY A 8 -11.64 -20.07 -7.39
C GLY A 8 -10.56 -20.83 -6.59
N LYS A 9 -9.28 -20.74 -6.98
CA LYS A 9 -8.14 -21.31 -6.25
C LYS A 9 -7.56 -20.30 -5.27
N VAL A 10 -6.86 -20.83 -4.27
CA VAL A 10 -6.14 -20.05 -3.26
C VAL A 10 -4.65 -20.26 -3.49
N LEU A 11 -3.92 -19.19 -3.79
CA LEU A 11 -2.48 -19.22 -4.02
C LEU A 11 -1.69 -19.06 -2.71
N THR A 12 -0.57 -19.77 -2.64
CA THR A 12 0.41 -19.71 -1.55
C THR A 12 1.66 -19.01 -2.04
N PHE A 13 1.90 -17.79 -1.55
CA PHE A 13 3.04 -16.98 -1.97
C PHE A 13 4.25 -17.16 -1.05
N GLU A 14 5.43 -17.12 -1.66
CA GLU A 14 6.72 -17.06 -0.97
C GLU A 14 7.65 -16.03 -1.61
N ALA A 15 8.72 -15.68 -0.89
CA ALA A 15 9.74 -14.80 -1.42
C ALA A 15 10.58 -15.54 -2.46
N SER A 16 10.54 -15.10 -3.71
CA SER A 16 11.32 -15.72 -4.80
C SER A 16 12.84 -15.49 -4.71
N GLY A 17 13.29 -14.58 -3.84
CA GLY A 17 14.64 -14.01 -3.86
C GLY A 17 14.88 -12.97 -4.97
N GLY A 18 13.96 -12.83 -5.92
CA GLY A 18 14.00 -11.86 -7.01
C GLY A 18 13.51 -10.47 -6.62
N LEU A 19 14.09 -9.44 -7.25
CA LEU A 19 13.69 -8.05 -7.12
C LEU A 19 13.51 -7.39 -8.49
N ILE A 20 12.46 -6.59 -8.64
CA ILE A 20 12.31 -5.65 -9.76
C ILE A 20 12.32 -4.24 -9.21
N LYS A 21 13.29 -3.44 -9.66
CA LYS A 21 13.47 -2.04 -9.23
C LYS A 21 13.41 -1.90 -7.70
N SER A 22 14.07 -2.82 -7.02
CA SER A 22 14.20 -2.88 -5.55
C SER A 22 12.90 -3.21 -4.79
N SER A 23 11.90 -3.74 -5.50
CA SER A 23 10.68 -4.29 -4.91
C SER A 23 10.63 -5.80 -5.07
N LEU A 24 10.08 -6.47 -4.06
CA LEU A 24 9.95 -7.93 -3.99
C LEU A 24 9.17 -8.50 -5.19
N VAL A 25 9.64 -9.64 -5.70
CA VAL A 25 8.86 -10.53 -6.55
C VAL A 25 8.44 -11.72 -5.69
N LEU A 26 7.14 -11.94 -5.56
CA LEU A 26 6.61 -13.14 -4.93
C LEU A 26 6.56 -14.27 -5.96
N GLN A 27 6.71 -15.51 -5.52
CA GLN A 27 6.41 -16.70 -6.31
C GLN A 27 5.21 -17.39 -5.68
N ASP A 28 4.24 -17.85 -6.46
CA ASP A 28 3.22 -18.78 -5.96
C ASP A 28 3.61 -20.24 -6.23
N ARG A 29 3.27 -21.12 -5.29
CA ARG A 29 3.65 -22.53 -5.35
C ARG A 29 2.81 -23.35 -6.32
N GLU A 30 1.57 -22.95 -6.55
CA GLU A 30 0.59 -23.74 -7.28
C GLU A 30 0.80 -23.68 -8.79
N THR A 31 1.30 -22.56 -9.31
CA THR A 31 1.39 -22.28 -10.75
C THR A 31 2.79 -21.86 -11.19
N ASP A 32 3.75 -21.86 -10.26
CA ASP A 32 5.13 -21.40 -10.46
C ASP A 32 5.20 -20.00 -11.10
N SER A 33 4.26 -19.12 -10.72
CA SER A 33 4.16 -17.78 -11.29
C SER A 33 4.82 -16.72 -10.42
N TYR A 34 5.39 -15.70 -11.08
CA TYR A 34 6.19 -14.67 -10.45
C TYR A 34 5.49 -13.32 -10.49
N TRP A 35 5.30 -12.71 -9.31
CA TRP A 35 4.42 -11.56 -9.07
C TRP A 35 5.19 -10.39 -8.45
N PRO A 36 5.61 -9.40 -9.25
CA PRO A 36 6.22 -8.18 -8.74
C PRO A 36 5.18 -7.35 -7.97
N ILE A 37 5.41 -7.14 -6.66
CA ILE A 37 4.40 -6.55 -5.75
C ILE A 37 3.98 -5.13 -6.14
N MET A 38 4.82 -4.36 -6.85
CA MET A 38 4.48 -3.00 -7.27
C MET A 38 3.52 -2.97 -8.46
N SER A 39 3.55 -4.01 -9.29
CA SER A 39 2.72 -4.10 -10.49
C SER A 39 1.44 -4.92 -10.26
N GLY A 40 1.53 -5.93 -9.39
CA GLY A 40 0.45 -6.90 -9.20
C GLY A 40 0.21 -7.82 -10.40
N LYS A 41 1.02 -7.73 -11.45
CA LYS A 41 0.86 -8.49 -12.69
C LYS A 41 1.94 -9.54 -12.81
N SER A 42 1.55 -10.81 -12.98
CA SER A 42 2.51 -11.90 -13.16
C SER A 42 3.36 -11.67 -14.41
N ILE A 43 4.66 -11.94 -14.29
CA ILE A 43 5.65 -11.75 -15.36
C ILE A 43 6.20 -13.07 -15.92
N HIS A 44 5.94 -14.19 -15.24
CA HIS A 44 6.44 -15.52 -15.60
C HIS A 44 5.59 -16.61 -14.95
N GLY A 45 5.72 -17.85 -15.41
CA GLY A 45 4.93 -19.01 -14.96
C GLY A 45 3.62 -19.16 -15.73
N GLU A 46 2.79 -20.11 -15.28
CA GLU A 46 1.51 -20.44 -15.92
C GLU A 46 0.55 -19.24 -15.99
N LEU A 47 0.57 -18.37 -14.98
CA LEU A 47 -0.31 -17.20 -14.89
C LEU A 47 0.31 -15.93 -15.47
N ALA A 48 1.39 -16.03 -16.26
CA ALA A 48 2.04 -14.86 -16.87
C ALA A 48 1.04 -13.93 -17.59
N GLY A 49 1.13 -12.63 -17.31
CA GLY A 49 0.21 -11.63 -17.86
C GLY A 49 -1.07 -11.41 -17.05
N THR A 50 -1.35 -12.25 -16.05
CA THR A 50 -2.50 -12.10 -15.15
C THR A 50 -2.27 -11.01 -14.12
N SER A 51 -3.31 -10.24 -13.78
CA SER A 51 -3.27 -9.25 -12.70
C SER A 51 -3.98 -9.75 -11.45
N MET A 52 -3.37 -9.57 -10.28
CA MET A 52 -4.01 -9.81 -9.00
C MET A 52 -5.07 -8.75 -8.70
N LYS A 53 -6.10 -9.15 -7.97
CA LYS A 53 -7.12 -8.23 -7.46
C LYS A 53 -6.55 -7.42 -6.29
N GLU A 54 -6.48 -6.10 -6.42
CA GLU A 54 -6.14 -5.23 -5.30
C GLU A 54 -7.23 -5.26 -4.21
N MET A 55 -6.81 -5.33 -2.96
CA MET A 55 -7.69 -5.28 -1.79
C MET A 55 -7.81 -3.85 -1.27
N THR A 56 -9.01 -3.51 -0.82
CA THR A 56 -9.37 -2.21 -0.21
C THR A 56 -9.01 -2.12 1.27
N VAL A 57 -8.52 -3.21 1.88
CA VAL A 57 -8.13 -3.25 3.30
C VAL A 57 -6.66 -2.86 3.42
N ASN A 58 -6.41 -1.69 4.02
CA ASN A 58 -5.08 -1.15 4.25
C ASN A 58 -4.81 -0.81 5.72
N ARG A 59 -5.55 -1.39 6.68
CA ARG A 59 -5.36 -1.08 8.11
C ARG A 59 -4.29 -1.96 8.75
N LYS A 60 -3.13 -1.37 8.98
CA LYS A 60 -2.18 -1.71 10.04
C LYS A 60 -2.73 -1.23 11.38
N MET A 61 -2.50 -2.01 12.43
CA MET A 61 -2.85 -1.68 13.81
C MET A 61 -1.77 -2.19 14.74
N THR A 62 -1.78 -1.72 15.99
CA THR A 62 -0.85 -2.21 17.00
C THR A 62 -1.21 -3.64 17.42
N TRP A 63 -0.23 -4.38 17.91
CA TRP A 63 -0.47 -5.73 18.45
C TRP A 63 -1.45 -5.69 19.64
N SER A 64 -1.33 -4.69 20.52
CA SER A 64 -2.24 -4.50 21.64
C SER A 64 -3.69 -4.27 21.22
N ASP A 65 -3.93 -3.48 20.17
CA ASP A 65 -5.28 -3.26 19.65
C ASP A 65 -5.84 -4.55 19.06
N TRP A 66 -5.03 -5.28 18.28
CA TRP A 66 -5.45 -6.54 17.67
C TRP A 66 -5.85 -7.57 18.72
N VAL A 67 -5.02 -7.82 19.74
CA VAL A 67 -5.30 -8.79 20.80
C VAL A 67 -6.54 -8.40 21.62
N SER A 68 -6.75 -7.11 21.85
CA SER A 68 -7.96 -6.62 22.52
C SER A 68 -9.25 -6.96 21.75
N MET A 69 -9.19 -7.00 20.42
CA MET A 69 -10.32 -7.34 19.54
C MET A 69 -10.44 -8.84 19.24
N HIS A 70 -9.31 -9.56 19.24
CA HIS A 70 -9.20 -10.96 18.85
C HIS A 70 -8.37 -11.75 19.89
N PRO A 71 -8.89 -11.90 21.12
CA PRO A 71 -8.15 -12.45 22.25
C PRO A 71 -7.70 -13.91 22.04
N GLU A 72 -8.34 -14.65 21.14
CA GLU A 72 -8.00 -16.02 20.76
C GLU A 72 -6.87 -16.14 19.73
N THR A 73 -6.34 -15.02 19.23
CA THR A 73 -5.25 -15.04 18.24
C THR A 73 -3.99 -15.66 18.84
N LEU A 74 -3.43 -16.66 18.15
CA LEU A 74 -2.13 -17.24 18.51
C LEU A 74 -1.00 -16.53 17.77
N VAL A 75 0.07 -16.17 18.49
CA VAL A 75 1.34 -15.70 17.93
C VAL A 75 2.45 -16.69 18.27
N LEU A 76 3.39 -16.88 17.36
CA LEU A 76 4.58 -17.68 17.65
C LEU A 76 5.44 -16.92 18.67
N SER A 77 5.71 -17.57 19.81
CA SER A 77 6.62 -17.06 20.82
C SER A 77 7.87 -17.94 20.90
N VAL A 78 9.04 -17.32 20.94
CA VAL A 78 10.33 -18.01 21.13
C VAL A 78 10.94 -17.52 22.44
N ASN A 79 11.05 -18.40 23.43
CA ASN A 79 11.52 -18.04 24.78
C ASN A 79 10.74 -16.86 25.40
N SER A 80 9.41 -16.86 25.25
CA SER A 80 8.51 -15.79 25.72
C SER A 80 8.70 -14.43 25.01
N ILE A 81 9.36 -14.41 23.86
CA ILE A 81 9.52 -13.23 23.00
C ILE A 81 8.60 -13.40 21.79
N GLU A 82 7.68 -12.45 21.62
CA GLU A 82 6.66 -12.42 20.56
C GLU A 82 7.02 -11.44 19.43
N ASP A 83 7.90 -10.49 19.72
CA ASP A 83 8.34 -9.45 18.80
C ASP A 83 9.88 -9.34 18.76
N GLN A 84 10.41 -8.78 17.67
CA GLN A 84 11.83 -8.45 17.58
C GLN A 84 11.98 -6.94 17.51
N ALA A 85 13.08 -6.43 18.07
CA ALA A 85 13.48 -5.04 17.92
C ALA A 85 13.52 -4.64 16.43
N ASP A 86 13.23 -3.39 16.12
CA ASP A 86 13.17 -2.89 14.73
C ASP A 86 14.53 -3.00 14.02
N THR A 87 14.72 -4.13 13.33
CA THR A 87 15.89 -4.43 12.50
C THR A 87 15.98 -3.54 11.25
N TYR A 88 14.93 -2.76 10.95
CA TYR A 88 14.86 -1.87 9.79
C TYR A 88 14.96 -0.39 10.15
N SER A 89 15.17 -0.02 11.41
CA SER A 89 15.28 1.38 11.87
C SER A 89 16.31 2.21 11.08
N HIS A 90 17.50 1.65 10.81
CA HIS A 90 18.52 2.26 9.96
C HIS A 90 18.06 2.44 8.51
N TYR A 91 17.30 1.46 7.99
CA TYR A 91 16.72 1.60 6.66
C TYR A 91 15.74 2.76 6.66
N PHE A 92 14.78 2.83 7.59
CA PHE A 92 13.74 3.86 7.63
C PHE A 92 14.29 5.28 7.78
N SER A 93 15.29 5.48 8.65
CA SER A 93 15.95 6.79 8.89
C SER A 93 16.91 7.25 7.79
N SER A 94 17.40 6.33 6.94
CA SER A 94 18.29 6.65 5.82
C SER A 94 17.59 7.48 4.74
N LYS A 95 18.34 8.35 4.03
CA LYS A 95 17.86 9.07 2.84
C LYS A 95 17.91 8.25 1.54
N ARG A 96 18.53 7.07 1.57
CA ARG A 96 18.80 6.21 0.40
C ARG A 96 17.76 5.09 0.30
N GLY A 97 17.33 4.75 -0.91
CA GLY A 97 16.50 3.57 -1.13
C GLY A 97 17.27 2.27 -0.88
N PHE A 98 16.56 1.14 -0.95
CA PHE A 98 17.15 -0.18 -0.75
C PHE A 98 18.33 -0.40 -1.71
N ARG A 99 19.45 -0.93 -1.20
CA ARG A 99 20.73 -1.08 -1.94
C ARG A 99 21.16 0.19 -2.69
N ASN A 100 21.00 1.36 -2.05
CA ASN A 100 21.32 2.68 -2.60
C ASN A 100 20.49 3.09 -3.84
N SER A 101 19.35 2.45 -4.06
CA SER A 101 18.42 2.84 -5.14
C SER A 101 17.93 4.27 -4.96
N ARG A 102 17.67 4.95 -6.09
CA ARG A 102 17.20 6.34 -6.12
C ARG A 102 16.04 6.50 -7.07
N ALA A 103 15.11 7.38 -6.72
CA ALA A 103 14.08 7.81 -7.64
C ALA A 103 14.74 8.52 -8.83
N LYS A 104 14.34 8.17 -10.06
CA LYS A 104 14.73 8.94 -11.26
C LYS A 104 13.94 10.25 -11.33
N ASP A 105 12.67 10.17 -10.97
CA ASP A 105 11.79 11.33 -10.85
C ASP A 105 12.12 12.15 -9.60
N ARG A 106 12.44 13.43 -9.81
CA ARG A 106 12.94 14.35 -8.78
C ARG A 106 11.86 15.26 -8.19
N ARG A 107 10.59 15.10 -8.60
CA ARG A 107 9.48 15.89 -8.03
C ARG A 107 9.34 15.70 -6.51
N LEU A 108 9.70 14.52 -5.99
CA LEU A 108 9.82 14.23 -4.57
C LEU A 108 11.19 13.66 -4.22
N LYS A 109 11.61 13.78 -2.95
CA LYS A 109 12.84 13.14 -2.44
C LYS A 109 12.70 11.61 -2.55
N THR A 110 13.82 10.92 -2.73
CA THR A 110 13.86 9.45 -2.95
C THR A 110 13.04 8.66 -1.94
N LYS A 111 13.14 8.97 -0.63
CA LYS A 111 12.35 8.34 0.43
C LYS A 111 11.24 9.23 0.99
N THR A 112 10.68 10.14 0.20
CA THR A 112 9.41 10.76 0.60
C THR A 112 8.37 9.64 0.75
N PRO A 113 7.73 9.49 1.93
CA PRO A 113 6.66 8.53 2.10
C PRO A 113 5.41 9.05 1.40
N ILE A 114 4.72 8.14 0.71
CA ILE A 114 3.58 8.44 -0.16
C ILE A 114 2.50 7.40 0.05
N PHE A 115 1.26 7.79 -0.21
CA PHE A 115 0.22 6.85 -0.59
C PHE A 115 0.15 6.79 -2.11
N ALA A 116 0.29 5.59 -2.67
CA ALA A 116 0.26 5.34 -4.11
C ALA A 116 -0.98 4.51 -4.47
N PHE A 117 -1.61 4.85 -5.59
CA PHE A 117 -2.80 4.14 -6.05
C PHE A 117 -2.94 4.20 -7.58
N ARG A 118 -3.85 3.39 -8.12
CA ARG A 118 -4.24 3.45 -9.52
C ARG A 118 -5.73 3.75 -9.64
N LEU A 119 -6.09 4.65 -10.55
CA LEU A 119 -7.47 4.92 -10.91
C LEU A 119 -7.64 4.71 -12.41
N LYS A 120 -8.51 3.75 -12.79
CA LYS A 120 -8.70 3.33 -14.19
C LYS A 120 -7.35 3.04 -14.91
N GLY A 121 -6.44 2.37 -14.21
CA GLY A 121 -5.10 2.02 -14.71
C GLY A 121 -4.06 3.15 -14.67
N LYS A 122 -4.46 4.41 -14.46
CA LYS A 122 -3.52 5.54 -14.35
C LYS A 122 -2.93 5.60 -12.94
N PRO A 123 -1.60 5.69 -12.79
CA PRO A 123 -0.95 5.77 -11.49
C PRO A 123 -0.99 7.18 -10.89
N TYR A 124 -1.25 7.24 -9.59
CA TYR A 124 -1.26 8.45 -8.78
C TYR A 124 -0.42 8.26 -7.51
N ALA A 125 0.03 9.36 -6.93
CA ALA A 125 0.61 9.36 -5.59
C ALA A 125 0.38 10.68 -4.88
N VAL A 126 0.23 10.63 -3.57
CA VAL A 126 0.14 11.79 -2.69
C VAL A 126 1.18 11.67 -1.56
N PRO A 127 2.01 12.69 -1.29
CA PRO A 127 2.92 12.67 -0.16
C PRO A 127 2.16 12.63 1.17
N TYR A 128 2.69 11.92 2.18
CA TYR A 128 2.01 11.83 3.48
C TYR A 128 1.73 13.19 4.12
N TYR A 129 2.68 14.13 4.03
CA TYR A 129 2.55 15.44 4.64
C TYR A 129 1.40 16.27 4.08
N GLU A 130 0.91 15.95 2.87
CA GLU A 130 -0.26 16.63 2.28
C GLU A 130 -1.57 16.16 2.89
N ILE A 131 -1.61 14.97 3.48
CA ILE A 131 -2.86 14.28 3.88
C ILE A 131 -2.95 14.03 5.39
N VAL A 132 -2.03 14.59 6.17
CA VAL A 132 -2.11 14.59 7.63
C VAL A 132 -3.34 15.40 8.06
N GLY A 133 -4.17 14.83 8.93
CA GLY A 133 -5.42 15.46 9.38
C GLY A 133 -6.57 15.40 8.38
N GLY A 134 -6.34 14.88 7.17
CA GLY A 134 -7.35 14.74 6.14
C GLY A 134 -7.24 15.77 5.01
N LYS A 135 -7.27 15.33 3.75
CA LYS A 135 -7.34 16.20 2.56
C LYS A 135 -8.09 15.52 1.42
N GLN A 136 -8.73 16.32 0.58
CA GLN A 136 -9.45 15.87 -0.61
C GLN A 136 -8.81 16.41 -1.90
N PHE A 137 -8.91 15.65 -2.98
CA PHE A 137 -8.38 16.03 -4.29
C PHE A 137 -9.39 15.70 -5.40
N ASN A 138 -9.58 16.65 -6.31
CA ASN A 138 -10.38 16.43 -7.52
C ASN A 138 -9.55 15.68 -8.56
N ILE A 139 -10.09 14.58 -9.09
CA ILE A 139 -9.46 13.74 -10.11
C ILE A 139 -10.46 13.53 -11.25
N GLY A 140 -10.53 14.50 -12.17
CA GLY A 140 -11.55 14.50 -13.22
C GLY A 140 -12.94 14.68 -12.62
N ASN A 141 -13.84 13.71 -12.85
CA ASN A 141 -15.20 13.69 -12.30
C ASN A 141 -15.32 12.95 -10.96
N ARG A 142 -14.19 12.74 -10.26
CA ARG A 142 -14.11 12.01 -9.00
C ARG A 142 -13.46 12.87 -7.93
N VAL A 143 -13.77 12.58 -6.67
CA VAL A 143 -13.10 13.17 -5.51
C VAL A 143 -12.46 12.05 -4.71
N ALA A 144 -11.17 12.16 -4.46
CA ALA A 144 -10.41 11.24 -3.61
C ALA A 144 -10.15 11.89 -2.25
N TYR A 145 -10.47 11.16 -1.19
CA TYR A 145 -10.30 11.60 0.20
C TYR A 145 -9.24 10.74 0.86
N PHE A 146 -8.31 11.40 1.55
CA PHE A 146 -7.22 10.73 2.26
C PHE A 146 -7.17 11.22 3.68
N TYR A 147 -6.88 10.32 4.62
CA TYR A 147 -6.64 10.67 6.00
C TYR A 147 -5.44 9.89 6.54
N ARG A 148 -4.54 10.61 7.22
CA ARG A 148 -3.51 10.08 8.09
C ARG A 148 -3.58 10.79 9.44
N SER A 149 -3.49 10.04 10.53
CA SER A 149 -3.50 10.62 11.86
C SER A 149 -2.24 11.48 12.10
N PRO A 150 -2.37 12.66 12.76
CA PRO A 150 -1.22 13.50 13.13
C PRO A 150 -0.30 12.87 14.18
N ASP A 151 -0.84 11.99 15.03
CA ASP A 151 -0.15 11.42 16.19
C ASP A 151 0.64 10.15 15.86
N GLN A 152 0.55 9.72 14.60
CA GLN A 152 0.84 8.38 14.14
C GLN A 152 1.85 8.46 12.99
N GLY A 153 2.96 7.73 13.13
CA GLY A 153 4.19 7.89 12.36
C GLY A 153 4.17 7.26 10.96
N LEU A 154 5.36 6.88 10.51
CA LEU A 154 5.58 6.28 9.18
C LEU A 154 4.77 4.98 8.97
N HIS A 155 4.58 4.22 10.05
CA HIS A 155 4.00 2.88 10.00
C HIS A 155 2.48 2.90 9.95
N ASP A 156 1.84 4.05 10.10
CA ASP A 156 0.40 4.13 10.05
C ASP A 156 -0.17 4.06 8.66
N SER A 157 -1.41 3.61 8.66
CA SER A 157 -2.18 3.36 7.45
C SER A 157 -2.72 4.66 6.91
N THR A 158 -2.57 4.88 5.60
CA THR A 158 -3.41 5.87 4.94
C THR A 158 -4.80 5.29 4.73
N LEU A 159 -5.81 6.01 5.20
CA LEU A 159 -7.20 5.75 4.83
C LEU A 159 -7.51 6.51 3.57
N ALA A 160 -8.09 5.82 2.58
CA ALA A 160 -8.33 6.37 1.26
C ALA A 160 -9.70 5.94 0.75
N TYR A 161 -10.46 6.91 0.24
CA TYR A 161 -11.81 6.71 -0.28
C TYR A 161 -12.00 7.52 -1.56
N ILE A 162 -12.95 7.11 -2.39
CA ILE A 162 -13.26 7.79 -3.64
C ILE A 162 -14.77 7.83 -3.90
N ALA A 163 -15.26 9.00 -4.31
CA ALA A 163 -16.65 9.26 -4.68
C ALA A 163 -16.73 9.92 -6.06
N ASP A 164 -17.92 9.98 -6.65
CA ASP A 164 -18.19 10.86 -7.79
C ASP A 164 -18.27 12.32 -7.31
N ALA A 165 -17.86 13.27 -8.15
CA ALA A 165 -17.67 14.66 -7.72
C ALA A 165 -18.97 15.43 -7.45
N ASP A 166 -20.07 14.96 -8.01
CA ASP A 166 -21.43 15.44 -7.78
C ASP A 166 -22.11 14.75 -6.58
N ALA A 167 -21.50 13.70 -6.02
CA ALA A 167 -21.97 13.12 -4.77
C ALA A 167 -21.76 14.13 -3.64
N ALA A 168 -22.84 14.43 -2.90
CA ALA A 168 -22.79 15.26 -1.68
C ALA A 168 -22.15 14.49 -0.51
N CYS A 169 -20.89 14.08 -0.69
CA CYS A 169 -20.09 13.41 0.31
C CYS A 169 -19.39 14.44 1.20
N LEU A 170 -19.86 14.57 2.43
CA LEU A 170 -19.00 15.04 3.52
C LEU A 170 -18.10 13.86 3.90
N VAL A 171 -16.79 14.08 4.04
CA VAL A 171 -15.84 13.09 4.57
C VAL A 171 -15.10 13.77 5.71
N GLU A 172 -15.57 13.55 6.93
CA GLU A 172 -14.95 14.00 8.17
C GLU A 172 -14.18 12.84 8.82
N GLU A 173 -13.36 13.12 9.83
CA GLU A 173 -12.59 12.11 10.58
C GLU A 173 -13.47 10.97 11.13
N SER A 174 -14.74 11.28 11.45
CA SER A 174 -15.77 10.33 11.90
C SER A 174 -16.27 9.37 10.80
N ILE A 175 -15.99 9.66 9.52
CA ILE A 175 -16.42 8.94 8.30
C ILE A 175 -15.47 7.78 7.95
N ILE A 176 -14.47 7.54 8.80
CA ILE A 176 -13.89 6.20 9.00
C ILE A 176 -14.98 5.14 9.23
N LYS A 177 -16.18 5.54 9.71
CA LYS A 177 -17.40 4.72 9.67
C LYS A 177 -18.04 4.80 8.28
N SER A 178 -17.67 3.84 7.43
CA SER A 178 -18.21 3.60 6.09
C SER A 178 -19.74 3.60 6.02
N GLY A 179 -20.32 3.98 4.87
CA GLY A 179 -21.77 3.86 4.67
C GLY A 179 -22.27 3.93 3.24
N GLU A 180 -22.45 5.13 2.69
CA GLU A 180 -23.42 5.29 1.59
C GLU A 180 -22.91 6.06 0.36
N CYS A 181 -21.88 6.90 0.47
CA CYS A 181 -21.54 7.84 -0.60
C CYS A 181 -20.13 7.68 -1.22
N ALA A 182 -19.18 7.04 -0.53
CA ALA A 182 -17.79 6.86 -0.99
C ALA A 182 -17.32 5.41 -0.86
N ALA A 183 -16.64 4.92 -1.89
CA ALA A 183 -16.05 3.58 -1.88
C ALA A 183 -14.60 3.61 -1.38
N PRO A 184 -14.13 2.60 -0.63
CA PRO A 184 -12.72 2.47 -0.30
C PRO A 184 -11.84 2.47 -1.56
N LEU A 185 -10.74 3.22 -1.53
CA LEU A 185 -9.78 3.29 -2.63
C LEU A 185 -8.66 2.27 -2.38
N THR A 186 -8.38 1.43 -3.39
CA THR A 186 -7.22 0.53 -3.33
C THR A 186 -5.92 1.32 -3.49
N GLY A 187 -4.85 0.83 -2.87
CA GLY A 187 -3.55 1.49 -2.91
C GLY A 187 -2.60 0.93 -1.88
N PHE A 188 -1.49 1.61 -1.68
CA PHE A 188 -0.49 1.21 -0.71
C PHE A 188 0.39 2.37 -0.25
N ASP A 189 0.73 2.30 1.03
CA ASP A 189 1.74 3.09 1.70
C ASP A 189 3.14 2.63 1.27
N THR A 190 3.95 3.54 0.72
CA THR A 190 5.31 3.21 0.27
C THR A 190 6.22 4.43 0.20
N PHE A 191 7.43 4.27 -0.33
CA PHE A 191 8.34 5.37 -0.61
C PHE A 191 8.35 5.74 -2.10
N TRP A 192 8.56 7.02 -2.38
CA TRP A 192 8.56 7.57 -3.73
C TRP A 192 9.43 6.80 -4.73
N TYR A 193 10.65 6.41 -4.36
CA TYR A 193 11.52 5.65 -5.27
C TYR A 193 10.92 4.31 -5.68
N ASN A 194 10.29 3.58 -4.76
CA ASN A 194 9.76 2.26 -5.03
C ASN A 194 8.60 2.34 -6.04
N TRP A 195 7.74 3.35 -5.89
CA TRP A 195 6.62 3.58 -6.78
C TRP A 195 7.03 4.17 -8.13
N SER A 196 7.75 5.30 -8.12
CA SER A 196 8.09 6.06 -9.34
C SER A 196 8.99 5.30 -10.30
N LEU A 197 9.87 4.44 -9.79
CA LEU A 197 10.69 3.57 -10.66
C LEU A 197 9.80 2.59 -11.45
N ASN A 198 8.70 2.13 -10.87
CA ASN A 198 7.76 1.20 -11.49
C ASN A 198 6.66 1.91 -12.29
N ASN A 199 6.38 3.18 -12.00
CA ASN A 199 5.27 3.95 -12.59
C ASN A 199 5.75 5.35 -12.98
N ALA A 200 6.45 5.45 -14.12
CA ALA A 200 7.08 6.71 -14.54
C ALA A 200 6.06 7.82 -14.91
N SER A 201 4.83 7.44 -15.27
CA SER A 201 3.74 8.35 -15.63
C SER A 201 2.89 8.81 -14.43
N THR A 202 3.36 8.60 -13.20
CA THR A 202 2.61 8.94 -11.98
C THR A 202 2.22 10.42 -11.96
N ALA A 203 0.93 10.68 -11.79
CA ALA A 203 0.40 11.99 -11.43
C ALA A 203 0.56 12.20 -9.92
N LEU A 204 1.19 13.32 -9.53
CA LEU A 204 1.24 13.71 -8.12
C LEU A 204 0.00 14.51 -7.78
N LEU A 205 -0.51 14.27 -6.58
CA LEU A 205 -1.49 15.13 -5.93
C LEU A 205 -0.74 16.00 -4.92
N ASP A 206 -0.82 17.31 -5.09
CA ASP A 206 -0.26 18.37 -4.25
C ASP A 206 -1.32 19.43 -3.93
#